data_AF-A0A3C7Z7R9-F1
#
_entry.id   AF-A0A3C7Z7R9-F1
#
_cell.length_a   1.000
_cell.length_b   1.000
_cell.length_c   1.000
_cell.angle_alpha   90.00
_cell.angle_beta   90.00
_cell.angle_gamma   90.00
#
_symmetry.space_group_name_H-M   'P 1'
#
loop_
_entity.id
_entity.type
_entity.pdbx_description
1 polymer ?
#
loop_
_entity_poly.entity_id
_entity_poly.type
_entity_poly.pdbx_seq_one_letter_code
_entity_poly.pdbx_strand_id
1 'polypeptide(L)'
;MPKKLLAARYLLYALSAVVLVGLGLLLARQVLDVAGVAFDVMTYILSVAALALAVLSVINSIHQQRAMRRMVREVHAAVTELEEVADTNEAIERKVRDEHRVSTAIAEVLAEYGMGENEKVRKAIAHRVGKKLKKAPKNP
;
A
#
# COMPACT_ATOMS: atom_id res chain seq x y z
N MET A 1 10.85 9.82 -21.59
CA MET A 1 10.59 8.42 -21.99
C MET A 1 11.55 7.79 -23.04
N PRO A 2 12.48 8.48 -23.73
CA PRO A 2 13.23 7.85 -24.86
C PRO A 2 14.30 6.83 -24.44
N LYS A 3 14.87 6.95 -23.23
CA LYS A 3 15.95 6.06 -22.75
C LYS A 3 15.56 4.58 -22.66
N LYS A 4 14.28 4.26 -22.47
CA LYS A 4 13.80 2.88 -22.28
C LYS A 4 13.54 2.15 -23.59
N LEU A 5 13.06 2.88 -24.61
CA LEU A 5 12.98 2.37 -25.98
C LEU A 5 14.38 2.13 -26.54
N LEU A 6 15.35 2.99 -26.20
CA LEU A 6 16.75 2.77 -26.53
C LEU A 6 17.29 1.49 -25.88
N ALA A 7 17.09 1.27 -24.58
CA ALA A 7 17.54 0.05 -23.91
C ALA A 7 16.94 -1.24 -24.51
N ALA A 8 15.65 -1.24 -24.85
CA ALA A 8 15.01 -2.37 -25.53
C ALA A 8 15.57 -2.61 -26.93
N ARG A 9 15.84 -1.54 -27.70
CA ARG A 9 16.49 -1.62 -29.02
C ARG A 9 17.92 -2.14 -28.90
N TYR A 10 18.70 -1.68 -27.93
CA TYR A 10 20.05 -2.19 -27.67
C TYR A 10 20.05 -3.67 -27.29
N LEU A 11 19.07 -4.12 -26.49
CA LEU A 11 18.89 -5.54 -26.17
C LEU A 11 18.57 -6.38 -27.40
N LEU A 12 17.68 -5.88 -28.28
CA LEU A 12 17.38 -6.52 -29.56
C LEU A 12 18.60 -6.58 -30.48
N TYR A 13 19.38 -5.49 -30.57
CA TYR A 13 20.61 -5.47 -31.35
C TYR A 13 21.66 -6.44 -30.79
N ALA A 14 21.85 -6.47 -29.47
CA ALA A 14 22.75 -7.42 -28.81
C ALA A 14 22.33 -8.87 -29.07
N LEU A 15 21.03 -9.18 -28.97
CA LEU A 15 20.51 -10.51 -29.26
C LEU A 15 20.73 -10.89 -30.74
N SER A 16 20.47 -9.96 -31.67
CA SER A 16 20.74 -10.19 -33.09
C SER A 16 22.22 -10.42 -33.40
N ALA A 17 23.13 -9.72 -32.71
CA ALA A 17 24.56 -9.89 -32.89
C ALA A 17 25.02 -11.27 -32.39
N VAL A 18 24.53 -11.73 -31.23
CA VAL A 18 24.82 -13.08 -30.72
C VAL A 18 24.32 -14.13 -31.70
N VAL A 19 23.12 -13.95 -32.26
CA VAL A 19 22.56 -14.87 -33.25
C VAL A 19 23.40 -14.91 -34.53
N LEU A 20 23.89 -13.77 -35.03
CA LEU A 20 24.72 -13.72 -36.23
C LEU A 20 26.09 -14.35 -36.00
N VAL A 21 26.73 -14.09 -34.85
CA VAL A 21 28.03 -14.67 -34.50
C VAL A 21 27.93 -16.20 -34.36
N GLY A 22 26.89 -16.69 -33.69
CA GLY A 22 26.69 -18.13 -33.56
C GLY A 22 26.37 -18.85 -34.87
N LEU A 23 25.62 -18.20 -35.77
CA LEU A 23 25.38 -18.71 -37.13
C LEU A 23 26.68 -18.77 -37.94
N GLY A 24 27.53 -17.73 -37.83
CA GLY A 24 28.85 -17.71 -38.46
C GLY A 24 29.77 -18.81 -37.96
N LEU A 25 29.79 -19.07 -36.64
CA LEU A 25 30.56 -20.17 -36.05
C LEU A 25 30.06 -21.55 -36.50
N LEU A 26 28.74 -21.72 -36.61
CA LEU A 26 28.14 -22.97 -37.10
C LEU A 26 28.52 -23.26 -38.55
N LEU A 27 28.41 -22.26 -39.42
CA LEU A 27 28.80 -22.41 -40.83
C LEU A 27 30.30 -22.67 -40.98
N ALA A 28 31.14 -21.98 -40.20
CA ALA A 28 32.58 -22.22 -40.18
C ALA A 28 32.93 -23.64 -39.72
N ARG A 29 32.23 -24.16 -38.69
CA ARG A 29 32.42 -25.54 -38.21
C ARG A 29 31.95 -26.57 -39.23
N GLN A 30 30.82 -26.37 -39.90
CA GLN A 30 30.32 -27.31 -40.90
C GLN A 30 31.30 -27.51 -42.07
N VAL A 31 32.09 -26.48 -42.40
CA VAL A 31 33.14 -26.56 -43.43
C VAL A 31 34.42 -27.23 -42.92
N LEU A 32 34.68 -27.19 -41.60
CA LEU A 32 35.95 -27.62 -41.00
C LEU A 32 35.90 -28.96 -40.26
N ASP A 33 34.75 -29.40 -39.75
CA ASP A 33 34.64 -30.63 -38.95
C ASP A 33 33.21 -31.21 -38.96
N VAL A 34 33.04 -32.44 -39.44
CA VAL A 34 31.72 -33.05 -39.74
C VAL A 34 31.19 -33.89 -38.56
N ALA A 35 32.03 -34.27 -37.60
CA ALA A 35 31.67 -35.29 -36.61
C ALA A 35 30.75 -34.81 -35.46
N GLY A 36 30.60 -33.50 -35.23
CA GLY A 36 29.86 -32.94 -34.08
C GLY A 36 28.73 -31.95 -34.38
N VAL A 37 28.46 -31.67 -35.66
CA VAL A 37 27.65 -30.49 -36.08
C VAL A 37 26.22 -30.53 -35.54
N ALA A 38 25.56 -31.70 -35.51
CA ALA A 38 24.16 -31.79 -35.06
C ALA A 38 24.00 -31.44 -33.56
N PHE A 39 24.96 -31.83 -32.72
CA PHE A 39 24.94 -31.53 -31.29
C PHE A 39 25.22 -30.05 -31.04
N ASP A 40 26.17 -29.47 -31.79
CA ASP A 40 26.45 -28.03 -31.73
C ASP A 40 25.26 -27.19 -32.16
N VAL A 41 24.57 -27.56 -33.24
CA VAL A 41 23.36 -26.86 -33.71
C VAL A 41 22.27 -26.90 -32.65
N MET A 42 22.01 -28.06 -32.03
CA MET A 42 21.01 -28.20 -30.97
C MET A 42 21.36 -27.36 -29.74
N THR A 43 22.61 -27.40 -29.31
CA THR A 43 23.10 -26.64 -28.14
C THR A 43 23.02 -25.14 -28.41
N TYR A 44 23.31 -24.74 -29.65
CA TYR A 44 23.18 -23.36 -30.10
C TYR A 44 21.72 -22.88 -30.07
N ILE A 45 20.79 -23.66 -30.63
CA ILE A 45 19.35 -23.33 -30.58
C ILE A 45 18.86 -23.19 -29.12
N LEU A 46 19.26 -24.12 -28.25
CA LEU A 46 18.95 -24.06 -26.83
C LEU A 46 19.52 -22.81 -26.15
N SER A 47 20.76 -22.41 -26.49
CA SER A 47 21.38 -21.20 -25.94
C SER A 47 20.64 -19.93 -26.35
N VAL A 48 20.18 -19.84 -27.61
CA VAL A 48 19.41 -18.70 -28.12
C VAL A 48 18.03 -18.65 -27.46
N ALA A 49 17.37 -19.80 -27.30
CA ALA A 49 16.08 -19.89 -26.62
C ALA A 49 16.19 -19.46 -25.14
N ALA A 50 17.22 -19.93 -24.44
CA ALA A 50 17.50 -19.55 -23.06
C ALA A 50 17.76 -18.04 -22.92
N LEU A 51 18.54 -17.47 -23.84
CA LEU A 51 18.81 -16.03 -23.88
C LEU A 51 17.52 -15.23 -24.08
N ALA A 52 16.66 -15.64 -25.03
CA ALA A 52 15.38 -14.97 -25.28
C ALA A 52 14.48 -15.01 -24.03
N LEU A 53 14.34 -16.16 -23.39
CA LEU A 53 13.56 -16.31 -22.15
C LEU A 53 14.11 -15.45 -21.01
N ALA A 54 15.45 -15.38 -20.86
CA ALA A 54 16.07 -14.51 -19.87
C ALA A 54 15.75 -13.04 -20.12
N VAL A 55 15.81 -12.59 -21.38
CA VAL A 55 15.45 -11.21 -21.76
C VAL A 55 13.98 -10.92 -21.49
N LEU A 56 13.07 -11.83 -21.87
CA LEU A 56 11.64 -11.73 -21.56
C LEU A 56 11.38 -11.65 -20.05
N SER A 57 12.07 -12.47 -19.25
CA SER A 57 11.97 -12.47 -17.79
C SER A 57 12.39 -11.12 -17.18
N VAL A 58 13.51 -10.54 -17.64
CA VAL A 58 13.96 -9.21 -17.19
C VAL A 58 12.94 -8.13 -17.55
N ILE A 59 12.40 -8.16 -18.76
CA ILE A 59 11.36 -7.19 -19.19
C ILE A 59 10.10 -7.33 -18.35
N ASN A 60 9.66 -8.56 -18.05
CA ASN A 60 8.48 -8.82 -17.25
C ASN A 60 8.68 -8.36 -15.79
N SER A 61 9.85 -8.64 -15.21
CA SER A 61 10.22 -8.22 -13.85
C SER A 61 10.19 -6.68 -13.71
N ILE A 62 10.66 -5.94 -14.72
CA ILE A 62 10.60 -4.46 -14.72
C ILE A 62 9.15 -3.96 -14.74
N HIS A 63 8.24 -4.62 -15.45
CA HIS A 63 6.82 -4.26 -15.45
C HIS A 63 6.16 -4.59 -14.11
N GLN A 64 6.44 -5.78 -13.56
CA GLN A 64 5.93 -6.20 -12.25
C GLN A 64 6.39 -5.28 -11.11
N GLN A 65 7.66 -4.85 -11.09
CA GLN A 65 8.13 -3.88 -10.10
C GLN A 65 7.39 -2.54 -10.15
N ARG A 66 6.93 -2.10 -11.34
CA ARG A 66 6.15 -0.86 -11.45
C ARG A 66 4.74 -1.04 -10.91
N ALA A 67 4.09 -2.16 -11.20
CA ALA A 67 2.77 -2.48 -10.66
C ALA A 67 2.84 -2.58 -9.14
N MET A 68 3.85 -3.29 -8.61
CA MET A 68 4.10 -3.42 -7.18
C MET A 68 4.29 -2.06 -6.50
N ARG A 69 5.10 -1.16 -7.06
CA ARG A 69 5.31 0.18 -6.47
C ARG A 69 4.05 1.04 -6.43
N ARG A 70 3.14 0.91 -7.40
CA ARG A 70 1.85 1.61 -7.38
C ARG A 70 0.95 1.04 -6.30
N MET A 71 0.84 -0.28 -6.26
CA MET A 71 0.04 -0.99 -5.26
C MET A 71 0.52 -0.70 -3.83
N VAL A 72 1.83 -0.69 -3.57
CA VAL A 72 2.38 -0.34 -2.25
C VAL A 72 2.02 1.09 -1.84
N ARG A 73 2.01 2.04 -2.79
CA ARG A 73 1.62 3.43 -2.52
C ARG A 73 0.13 3.55 -2.22
N GLU A 74 -0.71 2.84 -2.95
CA GLU A 74 -2.16 2.79 -2.71
C GLU A 74 -2.47 2.15 -1.35
N VAL A 75 -1.77 1.07 -0.99
CA VAL A 75 -1.90 0.44 0.33
C VAL A 75 -1.45 1.39 1.44
N HIS A 76 -0.33 2.10 1.29
CA HIS A 76 0.08 3.09 2.30
C HIS A 76 -0.94 4.21 2.47
N ALA A 77 -1.47 4.75 1.36
CA ALA A 77 -2.50 5.78 1.42
C ALA A 77 -3.76 5.28 2.14
N ALA A 78 -4.22 4.07 1.82
CA ALA A 78 -5.38 3.45 2.48
C ALA A 78 -5.14 3.18 3.97
N VAL A 79 -3.92 2.78 4.36
CA VAL A 79 -3.56 2.58 5.77
C VAL A 79 -3.58 3.91 6.52
N THR A 80 -3.04 4.98 5.95
CA THR A 80 -3.08 6.32 6.58
C THR A 80 -4.50 6.83 6.74
N GLU A 81 -5.38 6.61 5.75
CA GLU A 81 -6.80 6.97 5.85
C GLU A 81 -7.52 6.16 6.94
N LEU A 82 -7.20 4.87 7.09
CA LEU A 82 -7.73 4.05 8.18
C LEU A 82 -7.24 4.51 9.56
N GLU A 83 -5.98 4.96 9.66
CA GLU A 83 -5.42 5.50 10.89
C GLU A 83 -6.13 6.81 11.28
N GLU A 84 -6.41 7.69 10.32
CA GLU A 84 -7.20 8.90 10.53
C GLU A 84 -8.65 8.60 10.97
N VAL A 85 -9.27 7.57 10.41
CA VAL A 85 -10.59 7.10 10.83
C VAL A 85 -10.55 6.52 12.25
N ALA A 86 -9.48 5.82 12.62
CA ALA A 86 -9.32 5.28 13.97
C ALA A 86 -9.18 6.42 15.01
N ASP A 87 -8.35 7.43 14.72
CA ASP A 87 -8.16 8.60 15.58
C ASP A 87 -9.46 9.41 15.76
N THR A 88 -10.21 9.61 14.67
CA THR A 88 -11.51 10.28 14.74
C THR A 88 -12.54 9.47 15.52
N ASN A 89 -12.55 8.13 15.39
CA ASN A 89 -13.43 7.28 16.16
C ASN A 89 -13.11 7.34 17.67
N GLU A 90 -11.82 7.35 18.05
CA GLU A 90 -11.43 7.50 19.46
C GLU A 90 -11.85 8.87 20.03
N ALA A 91 -11.69 9.95 19.24
CA ALA A 91 -12.14 11.28 19.62
C ALA A 91 -13.67 11.35 19.82
N ILE A 92 -14.43 10.65 18.97
CA ILE A 92 -15.89 10.54 19.10
C ILE A 92 -16.24 9.75 20.36
N GLU A 93 -15.58 8.62 20.62
CA GLU A 93 -15.85 7.79 21.79
C GLU A 93 -15.61 8.56 23.10
N ARG A 94 -14.55 9.37 23.15
CA ARG A 94 -14.29 10.28 24.29
C ARG A 94 -15.42 11.28 24.48
N LYS A 95 -15.88 11.94 23.40
CA LYS A 95 -17.01 12.90 23.46
C LYS A 95 -18.30 12.24 23.93
N VAL A 96 -18.63 11.06 23.40
CA VAL A 96 -19.83 10.31 23.80
C VAL A 96 -19.76 9.93 25.28
N ARG A 97 -18.59 9.51 25.76
CA ARG A 97 -18.38 9.17 27.18
C ARG A 97 -18.57 10.38 28.10
N ASP A 98 -18.08 11.53 27.68
CA ASP A 98 -18.27 12.79 28.42
C ASP A 98 -19.75 13.23 28.41
N GLU A 99 -20.43 13.16 27.28
CA GLU A 99 -21.87 13.45 27.19
C GLU A 99 -22.71 12.52 28.06
N HIS A 100 -22.36 11.23 28.12
CA HIS A 100 -23.02 10.29 29.01
C HIS A 100 -22.81 10.64 30.47
N ARG A 101 -21.58 11.02 30.88
CA ARG A 101 -21.32 11.48 32.25
C ARG A 101 -22.13 12.71 32.62
N VAL A 102 -22.23 13.68 31.71
CA VAL A 102 -23.06 14.87 31.91
C VAL A 102 -24.53 14.47 32.07
N SER A 103 -25.03 13.59 31.22
CA SER A 103 -26.41 13.11 31.25
C SER A 103 -26.72 12.35 32.55
N THR A 104 -25.81 11.49 33.01
CA THR A 104 -25.94 10.79 34.30
C THR A 104 -25.93 11.76 35.48
N ALA A 105 -25.05 12.76 35.47
CA ALA A 105 -25.03 13.78 36.52
C ALA A 105 -26.31 14.64 36.56
N ILE A 106 -26.89 14.95 35.39
CA ILE A 106 -28.18 15.63 35.30
C ILE A 106 -29.30 14.73 35.86
N ALA A 107 -29.33 13.45 35.45
CA ALA A 107 -30.33 12.49 35.92
C ALA A 107 -30.26 12.27 37.43
N GLU A 108 -29.06 12.14 38.00
CA GLU A 108 -28.86 12.01 39.45
C GLU A 108 -29.40 13.23 40.20
N VAL A 109 -29.11 14.45 39.71
CA VAL A 109 -29.60 15.68 40.35
C VAL A 109 -31.12 15.85 40.18
N LEU A 110 -31.70 15.46 39.04
CA LEU A 110 -33.15 15.47 38.85
C LEU A 110 -33.86 14.44 39.73
N ALA A 111 -33.24 13.28 39.98
CA ALA A 111 -33.75 12.27 40.90
C ALA A 111 -33.68 12.74 42.37
N GLU A 112 -32.59 13.41 42.75
CA GLU A 112 -32.37 13.88 44.13
C GLU A 112 -33.34 15.01 44.54
N TYR A 113 -33.78 15.84 43.59
CA TYR A 113 -34.68 16.96 43.86
C TYR A 113 -36.17 16.68 43.57
N GLY A 114 -36.49 15.52 42.99
CA GLY A 114 -37.78 15.31 42.31
C GLY A 114 -37.93 16.27 41.12
N MET A 115 -38.81 15.97 40.17
CA MET A 115 -39.13 16.92 39.09
C MET A 115 -39.82 18.16 39.68
N GLY A 116 -39.02 19.10 40.19
CA GLY A 116 -39.51 20.26 40.92
C GLY A 116 -40.22 21.22 39.98
N GLU A 117 -41.53 21.34 40.16
CA GLU A 117 -42.42 22.22 39.40
C GLU A 117 -42.14 23.73 39.61
N ASN A 118 -41.13 24.08 40.43
CA ASN A 118 -40.95 25.42 40.98
C ASN A 118 -39.62 26.09 40.53
N GLU A 119 -39.72 27.33 40.03
CA GLU A 119 -38.65 28.15 39.41
C GLU A 119 -37.38 28.27 40.29
N LYS A 120 -37.58 28.40 41.61
CA LYS A 120 -36.49 28.55 42.59
C LYS A 120 -35.67 27.29 42.75
N VAL A 121 -36.29 26.11 42.60
CA VAL A 121 -35.62 24.80 42.70
C VAL A 121 -34.79 24.55 41.43
N ARG A 122 -35.31 24.92 40.25
CA ARG A 122 -34.56 24.85 38.98
C ARG A 122 -33.25 25.66 39.00
N LYS A 123 -33.28 26.89 39.53
CA LYS A 123 -32.07 27.72 39.67
C LYS A 123 -31.04 27.11 40.62
N ALA A 124 -31.48 26.51 41.73
CA ALA A 124 -30.59 25.84 42.68
C ALA A 124 -29.93 24.59 42.06
N ILE A 125 -30.71 23.80 41.31
CA ILE A 125 -30.25 22.63 40.54
C ILE A 125 -29.19 23.05 39.52
N ALA A 126 -29.48 24.04 38.67
CA ALA A 126 -28.55 24.52 37.64
C ALA A 126 -27.21 24.98 38.24
N HIS A 127 -27.26 25.67 39.39
CA HIS A 127 -26.04 26.13 40.05
C HIS A 127 -25.21 24.99 40.64
N ARG A 128 -25.85 23.93 41.15
CA ARG A 128 -25.16 22.72 41.67
C ARG A 128 -24.58 21.86 40.55
N VAL A 129 -25.33 21.67 39.46
CA VAL A 129 -24.86 20.96 38.25
C VAL A 129 -23.61 21.66 37.69
N GLY A 130 -23.65 23.00 37.55
CA GLY A 130 -22.49 23.78 37.11
C GLY A 130 -21.28 23.66 38.05
N LYS A 131 -21.50 23.51 39.36
CA LYS A 131 -20.42 23.29 40.35
C LYS A 131 -19.83 21.87 40.27
N LYS A 132 -20.66 20.83 40.09
CA LYS A 132 -20.19 19.45 39.92
C LYS A 132 -19.43 19.29 38.59
N LEU A 133 -19.90 19.90 37.51
CA LEU A 133 -19.20 19.94 36.21
C LEU A 133 -17.86 20.69 36.27
N LYS A 134 -17.75 21.78 37.05
CA LYS A 134 -16.47 22.49 37.25
C LYS A 134 -15.46 21.74 38.13
N LYS A 135 -15.93 20.86 39.02
CA LYS A 135 -15.07 20.05 39.90
C LYS A 135 -14.72 18.69 39.31
N ALA A 136 -15.45 18.23 38.29
CA ALA A 136 -15.02 17.10 37.48
C ALA A 136 -13.70 17.50 36.79
N PRO A 137 -12.62 16.71 36.91
CA PRO A 137 -11.35 17.04 36.32
C PRO A 137 -11.53 17.19 34.81
N LYS A 138 -11.24 18.38 34.28
CA LYS A 138 -10.91 18.55 32.87
C LYS A 138 -9.61 17.77 32.66
N ASN A 139 -9.71 16.53 32.22
CA ASN A 139 -8.52 15.83 31.75
C ASN A 139 -8.09 16.48 30.42
N PRO A 140 -6.79 16.78 30.26
CA PRO A 140 -6.24 17.23 28.99
C PRO A 140 -6.38 16.17 27.90
#